data_AF-A0A949WDY3-F1
#
_entry.id   AF-A0A949WDY3-F1
#
_cell.length_a   1.000
_cell.length_b   1.000
_cell.length_c   1.000
_cell.angle_alpha   90.00
_cell.angle_beta   90.00
_cell.angle_gamma   90.00
#
_symmetry.space_group_name_H-M   'P 1'
#
loop_
_entity.id
_entity.type
_entity.pdbx_description
1 polymer ?
#
loop_
_entity_poly.entity_id
_entity_poly.type
_entity_poly.pdbx_seq_one_letter_code
_entity_poly.pdbx_strand_id
1 'polypeptide(L)'
;MLIENAFHYLPEILSGSNYAAQDYEAGIVNAVSLAVLQELNARNVPNPLAALSVEKLYSSTGFERPDNNPDKKRHLRADLFVDTSKTFVASEGLSRFGWRHKNYLEAKFFRPGSASSTNNAALLLGDVIRLCCLVPPMVVGSSRKRNPKLSPCDGDPSADGKYSDICVGRYLLHVYEGSVQTLMGKKARPWAKELRSPSGSKIEVKIGDDKSDTFKKALSSDLGELKVKVGFTNRVISQLEAAGKTHYLCVLTRIDNFAVTLGDLSWTENEKREGLESKAGAWRELQAKVGKHLLFTSKLKKKGEDMPPTGDELESLEDAEDDSENEPEPADQVEAPVPNAENPPQK
;
A
#
# COMPACT_ATOMS: atom_id res chain seq x y z
N MET A 1 -6.68 -10.10 -10.42
CA MET A 1 -5.81 -9.00 -9.92
C MET A 1 -4.64 -9.65 -9.20
N LEU A 2 -3.42 -9.12 -9.33
CA LEU A 2 -2.19 -9.85 -8.95
C LEU A 2 -2.11 -10.14 -7.45
N ILE A 3 -2.27 -9.12 -6.61
CA ILE A 3 -2.16 -9.23 -5.15
C ILE A 3 -3.28 -10.12 -4.60
N GLU A 4 -4.51 -9.96 -5.12
CA GLU A 4 -5.65 -10.79 -4.71
C GLU A 4 -5.52 -12.26 -5.10
N ASN A 5 -4.85 -12.56 -6.22
CA ASN A 5 -4.55 -13.93 -6.59
C ASN A 5 -3.43 -14.49 -5.72
N ALA A 6 -2.36 -13.73 -5.53
CA ALA A 6 -1.25 -14.09 -4.65
C ALA A 6 -1.71 -14.43 -3.22
N PHE A 7 -2.70 -13.69 -2.72
CA PHE A 7 -3.31 -13.92 -1.41
C PHE A 7 -3.90 -15.32 -1.23
N HIS A 8 -4.38 -15.97 -2.29
CA HIS A 8 -4.95 -17.33 -2.19
C HIS A 8 -3.91 -18.41 -1.89
N TYR A 9 -2.63 -18.18 -2.16
CA TYR A 9 -1.55 -19.11 -1.82
C TYR A 9 -1.07 -18.96 -0.37
N LEU A 10 -1.38 -17.85 0.28
CA LEU A 10 -0.85 -17.52 1.62
C LEU A 10 -1.16 -18.59 2.68
N PRO A 11 -2.39 -19.16 2.78
CA PRO A 11 -2.67 -20.20 3.76
C PRO A 11 -1.77 -21.43 3.61
N GLU A 12 -1.50 -21.85 2.37
CA GLU A 12 -0.63 -23.00 2.10
C GLU A 12 0.81 -22.73 2.56
N ILE A 13 1.34 -21.55 2.24
CA ILE A 13 2.68 -21.12 2.65
C ILE A 13 2.80 -21.09 4.17
N LEU A 14 1.81 -20.51 4.87
CA LEU A 14 1.79 -20.40 6.33
C LEU A 14 1.72 -21.78 7.02
N SER A 15 1.01 -22.75 6.43
CA SER A 15 0.91 -24.11 6.98
C SER A 15 2.10 -25.01 6.67
N GLY A 16 2.78 -24.82 5.52
CA GLY A 16 3.82 -25.72 5.04
C GLY A 16 5.20 -25.56 5.70
N SER A 17 5.45 -24.44 6.37
CA SER A 17 6.81 -24.02 6.77
C SER A 17 7.05 -23.91 8.28
N ASN A 18 6.14 -24.42 9.12
CA ASN A 18 6.15 -24.17 10.57
C ASN A 18 6.32 -22.67 10.89
N TYR A 19 5.59 -21.85 10.14
CA TYR A 19 5.74 -20.40 10.08
C TYR A 19 5.62 -19.72 11.46
N ALA A 20 4.86 -20.33 12.38
CA ALA A 20 4.75 -19.93 13.79
C ALA A 20 6.07 -19.95 14.58
N ALA A 21 7.19 -20.42 14.01
CA ALA A 21 8.49 -20.47 14.69
C ALA A 21 9.57 -19.49 14.17
N GLN A 22 9.41 -18.82 13.01
CA GLN A 22 10.54 -18.27 12.23
C GLN A 22 10.50 -16.76 11.86
N ASP A 23 9.98 -15.89 12.73
CA ASP A 23 9.84 -14.43 12.52
C ASP A 23 8.70 -13.98 11.56
N TYR A 24 7.84 -13.11 12.09
CA TYR A 24 6.40 -13.20 11.83
C TYR A 24 5.82 -12.07 10.97
N GLU A 25 6.28 -10.82 11.12
CA GLU A 25 5.85 -9.73 10.23
C GLU A 25 6.70 -9.70 8.96
N ALA A 26 8.04 -9.76 9.10
CA ALA A 26 8.93 -9.88 7.95
C ALA A 26 8.64 -11.14 7.12
N GLY A 27 8.28 -12.25 7.75
CA GLY A 27 8.00 -13.47 7.00
C GLY A 27 6.64 -13.46 6.28
N ILE A 28 5.61 -12.73 6.75
CA ILE A 28 4.32 -12.69 6.04
C ILE A 28 4.44 -11.78 4.82
N VAL A 29 5.18 -10.69 4.97
CA VAL A 29 5.60 -9.84 3.85
C VAL A 29 6.38 -10.69 2.85
N ASN A 30 7.38 -11.45 3.29
CA ASN A 30 8.15 -12.34 2.42
C ASN A 30 7.26 -13.40 1.73
N ALA A 31 6.35 -14.03 2.46
CA ALA A 31 5.41 -15.02 1.91
C ALA A 31 4.52 -14.42 0.81
N VAL A 32 3.97 -13.22 1.05
CA VAL A 32 3.17 -12.52 0.03
C VAL A 32 4.03 -12.04 -1.14
N SER A 33 5.24 -11.53 -0.89
CA SER A 33 6.17 -11.15 -1.95
C SER A 33 6.49 -12.34 -2.87
N LEU A 34 6.75 -13.52 -2.30
CA LEU A 34 6.98 -14.74 -3.07
C LEU A 34 5.74 -15.15 -3.88
N ALA A 35 4.54 -15.07 -3.29
CA ALA A 35 3.31 -15.37 -4.00
C ALA A 35 3.03 -14.37 -5.15
N VAL A 36 3.31 -13.08 -4.95
CA VAL A 36 3.21 -12.07 -6.02
C VAL A 36 4.25 -12.34 -7.10
N LEU A 37 5.48 -12.69 -6.73
CA LEU A 37 6.54 -13.06 -7.66
C LEU A 37 6.14 -14.28 -8.52
N GLN A 38 5.50 -15.29 -7.93
CA GLN A 38 4.95 -16.43 -8.66
C GLN A 38 3.85 -16.01 -9.64
N GLU A 39 2.93 -15.13 -9.22
CA GLU A 39 1.88 -14.61 -10.10
C GLU A 39 2.44 -13.78 -11.26
N LEU A 40 3.50 -13.00 -11.03
CA LEU A 40 4.20 -12.25 -12.07
C LEU A 40 4.92 -13.19 -13.06
N ASN A 41 5.64 -14.19 -12.55
CA ASN A 41 6.28 -15.22 -13.37
C ASN A 41 5.27 -16.00 -14.22
N ALA A 42 4.15 -16.42 -13.63
CA ALA A 42 3.09 -17.15 -14.34
C ALA A 42 2.46 -16.34 -15.48
N ARG A 43 2.62 -15.01 -15.47
CA ARG A 43 2.16 -14.09 -16.52
C ARG A 43 3.28 -13.65 -17.47
N ASN A 44 4.46 -14.27 -17.37
CA ASN A 44 5.63 -13.95 -18.17
C ASN A 44 6.05 -12.48 -18.07
N VAL A 45 5.90 -11.86 -16.90
CA VAL A 45 6.41 -10.50 -16.67
C VAL A 45 7.95 -10.53 -16.71
N PRO A 46 8.60 -9.74 -17.58
CA PRO A 46 10.05 -9.64 -17.60
C PRO A 46 10.59 -9.06 -16.29
N ASN A 47 11.67 -9.64 -15.76
CA ASN A 47 12.31 -9.23 -14.51
C ASN A 47 11.31 -8.96 -13.36
N PRO A 48 10.55 -9.96 -12.92
CA PRO A 48 9.43 -9.76 -11.99
C PRO A 48 9.88 -9.36 -10.58
N LEU A 49 11.16 -9.54 -10.25
CA LEU A 49 11.72 -9.07 -8.98
C LEU A 49 11.81 -7.53 -8.93
N ALA A 50 12.08 -6.87 -10.07
CA ALA A 50 12.11 -5.40 -10.15
C ALA A 50 10.74 -4.75 -9.90
N ALA A 51 9.66 -5.52 -9.98
CA ALA A 51 8.32 -5.06 -9.63
C ALA A 51 8.07 -5.02 -8.12
N LEU A 52 8.99 -5.52 -7.28
CA LEU A 52 8.81 -5.65 -5.83
C LEU A 52 9.85 -4.81 -5.09
N SER A 53 9.39 -4.03 -4.11
CA SER A 53 10.27 -3.35 -3.16
C SER A 53 9.72 -3.55 -1.75
N VAL A 54 10.49 -4.17 -0.87
CA VAL A 54 10.15 -4.21 0.56
C VAL A 54 10.54 -2.89 1.22
N GLU A 55 9.87 -2.53 2.32
CA GLU A 55 10.29 -1.39 3.15
C GLU A 55 10.32 -0.05 2.37
N LYS A 56 9.37 0.15 1.44
CA LYS A 56 9.32 1.35 0.58
C LYS A 56 9.02 2.61 1.39
N LEU A 57 9.91 3.59 1.32
CA LEU A 57 9.73 4.89 1.98
C LEU A 57 8.43 5.59 1.55
N TYR A 58 7.70 6.12 2.54
CA TYR A 58 6.59 7.05 2.29
C TYR A 58 7.07 8.44 1.92
N SER A 59 8.29 8.81 2.33
CA SER A 59 8.93 10.09 2.02
C SER A 59 10.45 9.94 2.06
N SER A 60 11.15 10.42 1.01
CA SER A 60 12.62 10.44 0.96
C SER A 60 13.23 11.37 2.01
N THR A 61 12.57 12.49 2.31
CA THR A 61 13.05 13.50 3.27
C THR A 61 12.78 13.12 4.72
N GLY A 62 11.98 12.07 4.94
CA GLY A 62 11.50 11.67 6.25
C GLY A 62 10.52 12.68 6.87
N PHE A 63 10.09 12.38 8.10
CA PHE A 63 9.17 13.16 8.90
C PHE A 63 9.86 13.68 10.15
N GLU A 64 9.38 14.81 10.67
CA GLU A 64 9.81 15.27 11.98
C GLU A 64 9.47 14.27 13.09
N ARG A 65 10.18 14.37 14.21
CA ARG A 65 9.87 13.61 15.42
C ARG A 65 9.14 14.48 16.44
N PRO A 66 8.25 13.93 17.27
CA PRO A 66 7.61 14.65 18.36
C PRO A 66 8.56 15.20 19.43
N ASP A 67 9.75 14.62 19.59
CA ASP A 67 10.80 15.14 20.48
C ASP A 67 11.52 16.38 19.90
N ASN A 68 11.15 16.81 18.69
CA ASN A 68 11.67 17.98 17.98
C ASN A 68 13.20 18.01 17.89
N ASN A 69 13.85 16.85 17.84
CA ASN A 69 15.29 16.78 17.58
C ASN A 69 15.55 17.06 16.09
N PRO A 70 16.23 18.17 15.73
CA PRO A 70 16.42 18.56 14.33
C PRO A 70 17.34 17.60 13.56
N ASP A 71 18.24 16.92 14.27
CA ASP A 71 19.23 15.99 13.70
C ASP A 71 18.65 14.60 13.44
N LYS A 72 17.39 14.37 13.81
CA LYS A 72 16.74 13.06 13.68
C LYS A 72 15.40 13.19 12.97
N LYS A 73 15.21 12.36 11.95
CA LYS A 73 13.94 12.22 11.24
C LYS A 73 13.38 10.82 11.44
N ARG A 74 12.08 10.67 11.20
CA ARG A 74 11.42 9.37 11.04
C ARG A 74 11.36 9.02 9.56
N HIS A 75 11.85 7.85 9.19
CA HIS A 75 11.74 7.29 7.85
C HIS A 75 10.73 6.15 7.91
N LEU A 76 9.46 6.51 7.74
CA LEU A 76 8.36 5.55 7.71
C LEU A 76 8.32 4.86 6.36
N ARG A 77 8.05 3.55 6.40
CA ARG A 77 8.10 2.65 5.26
C ARG A 77 6.84 1.81 5.20
N ALA A 78 6.36 1.55 3.99
CA ALA A 78 5.38 0.52 3.72
C ALA A 78 6.08 -0.83 3.65
N ASP A 79 5.43 -1.87 4.17
CA ASP A 79 6.03 -3.19 4.27
C ASP A 79 6.34 -3.79 2.88
N LEU A 80 5.46 -3.59 1.91
CA LEU A 80 5.66 -4.01 0.53
C LEU A 80 5.10 -2.97 -0.45
N PHE A 81 5.86 -2.75 -1.52
CA PHE A 81 5.46 -1.99 -2.69
C PHE A 81 5.53 -2.88 -3.93
N VAL A 82 4.48 -2.85 -4.74
CA VAL A 82 4.38 -3.62 -6.00
C VAL A 82 4.16 -2.64 -7.15
N ASP A 83 5.15 -2.50 -8.02
CA ASP A 83 5.08 -1.70 -9.25
C ASP A 83 4.88 -2.57 -10.48
N THR A 84 3.69 -2.47 -11.04
CA THR A 84 3.28 -3.20 -12.25
C THR A 84 3.19 -2.29 -13.46
N SER A 85 3.66 -1.05 -13.38
CA SER A 85 3.68 -0.11 -14.52
C SER A 85 4.40 -0.69 -15.73
N LYS A 86 5.55 -1.35 -15.51
CA LYS A 86 6.38 -1.98 -16.54
C LYS A 86 5.80 -3.26 -17.15
N THR A 87 4.63 -3.72 -16.67
CA THR A 87 3.97 -4.92 -17.23
C THR A 87 3.10 -4.62 -18.46
N PHE A 88 2.76 -3.34 -18.69
CA PHE A 88 1.88 -2.90 -19.78
C PHE A 88 0.51 -3.61 -19.86
N VAL A 89 0.04 -4.23 -18.76
CA VAL A 89 -1.23 -4.97 -18.74
C VAL A 89 -2.44 -4.13 -18.32
N ALA A 90 -2.35 -2.79 -18.33
CA ALA A 90 -3.45 -1.94 -17.90
C ALA A 90 -4.55 -1.79 -18.95
N SER A 91 -5.79 -1.72 -18.48
CA SER A 91 -6.96 -1.38 -19.29
C SER A 91 -8.01 -0.64 -18.45
N GLU A 92 -8.90 0.09 -19.10
CA GLU A 92 -10.05 0.70 -18.44
C GLU A 92 -10.94 -0.35 -17.76
N GLY A 93 -11.09 -1.52 -18.38
CA GLY A 93 -11.81 -2.66 -17.79
C GLY A 93 -11.21 -3.09 -16.45
N LEU A 94 -9.90 -3.34 -16.41
CA LEU A 94 -9.21 -3.69 -15.16
C LEU A 94 -9.27 -2.57 -14.13
N SER A 95 -9.20 -1.32 -14.58
CA SER A 95 -9.33 -0.14 -13.74
C SER A 95 -10.62 -0.14 -12.91
N ARG A 96 -11.75 -0.51 -13.55
CA ARG A 96 -13.07 -0.63 -12.91
C ARG A 96 -13.13 -1.73 -11.84
N PHE A 97 -12.25 -2.72 -11.89
CA PHE A 97 -12.13 -3.77 -10.86
C PHE A 97 -11.17 -3.44 -9.73
N GLY A 98 -10.65 -2.20 -9.69
CA GLY A 98 -9.74 -1.72 -8.65
C GLY A 98 -8.26 -1.90 -8.98
N TRP A 99 -7.91 -2.25 -10.22
CA TRP A 99 -6.50 -2.41 -10.62
C TRP A 99 -5.72 -1.10 -10.50
N ARG A 100 -4.49 -1.14 -10.00
CA ARG A 100 -3.59 0.01 -9.88
C ARG A 100 -2.18 -0.41 -10.23
N HIS A 101 -1.39 0.52 -10.78
CA HIS A 101 -0.03 0.21 -11.21
C HIS A 101 0.90 0.07 -10.02
N LYS A 102 0.82 1.03 -9.10
CA LYS A 102 1.70 1.15 -7.94
C LYS A 102 0.90 0.80 -6.71
N ASN A 103 1.25 -0.26 -6.00
CA ASN A 103 0.45 -0.77 -4.89
C ASN A 103 1.27 -0.76 -3.61
N TYR A 104 0.80 -0.02 -2.61
CA TYR A 104 1.36 -0.02 -1.26
C TYR A 104 0.62 -1.04 -0.40
N LEU A 105 1.37 -1.81 0.38
CA LEU A 105 0.84 -2.81 1.28
C LEU A 105 1.45 -2.67 2.67
N GLU A 106 0.59 -2.63 3.68
CA GLU A 106 0.96 -2.84 5.08
C GLU A 106 0.51 -4.25 5.50
N ALA A 107 1.34 -4.93 6.28
CA ALA A 107 1.11 -6.28 6.75
C ALA A 107 1.13 -6.36 8.28
N LYS A 108 0.16 -7.08 8.85
CA LYS A 108 0.08 -7.28 10.29
C LYS A 108 -0.16 -8.72 10.69
N PHE A 109 0.67 -9.23 11.60
CA PHE A 109 0.52 -10.58 12.13
C PHE A 109 0.17 -10.55 13.63
N PHE A 110 -1.02 -11.03 13.97
CA PHE A 110 -1.53 -11.08 15.34
C PHE A 110 -1.42 -12.50 15.90
N ARG A 111 -0.80 -12.64 17.07
CA ARG A 111 -0.62 -13.94 17.72
C ARG A 111 -0.82 -13.88 19.23
N PRO A 112 -1.11 -15.02 19.88
CA PRO A 112 -1.25 -15.06 21.33
C PRO A 112 0.02 -14.54 22.02
N GLY A 113 -0.15 -13.67 23.01
CA GLY A 113 0.96 -13.15 23.82
C GLY A 113 1.78 -12.01 23.19
N SER A 114 1.50 -11.56 21.96
CA SER A 114 2.27 -10.47 21.34
C SER A 114 1.96 -9.07 21.89
N ALA A 115 0.69 -8.75 22.07
CA ALA A 115 0.23 -7.49 22.64
C ALA A 115 -1.20 -7.60 23.19
N SER A 116 -1.62 -6.59 23.96
CA SER A 116 -3.02 -6.49 24.41
C SER A 116 -3.97 -6.28 23.24
N SER A 117 -5.23 -6.69 23.40
CA SER A 117 -6.27 -6.50 22.37
C SER A 117 -6.47 -5.05 21.96
N THR A 118 -6.34 -4.12 22.90
CA THR A 118 -6.38 -2.68 22.63
C THR A 118 -5.22 -2.23 21.77
N ASN A 119 -4.00 -2.71 22.04
CA ASN A 119 -2.82 -2.38 21.24
C ASN A 119 -2.88 -3.01 19.86
N ASN A 120 -3.40 -4.24 19.74
CA ASN A 120 -3.64 -4.88 18.45
C ASN A 120 -4.63 -4.08 17.58
N ALA A 121 -5.70 -3.58 18.19
CA ALA A 121 -6.61 -2.67 17.49
C ALA A 121 -5.94 -1.35 17.10
N ALA A 122 -5.10 -0.77 17.96
CA ALA A 122 -4.37 0.46 17.63
C ALA A 122 -3.39 0.25 16.47
N LEU A 123 -2.67 -0.88 16.45
CA LEU A 123 -1.79 -1.26 15.35
C LEU A 123 -2.57 -1.41 14.04
N LEU A 124 -3.69 -2.14 14.06
CA LEU A 124 -4.54 -2.33 12.88
C LEU A 124 -5.03 -0.99 12.31
N LEU A 125 -5.52 -0.09 13.16
CA LEU A 125 -5.96 1.23 12.71
C LEU A 125 -4.78 2.10 12.26
N GLY A 126 -3.63 1.97 12.92
CA GLY A 126 -2.40 2.68 12.56
C GLY A 126 -2.00 2.39 11.12
N ASP A 127 -2.04 1.12 10.69
CA ASP A 127 -1.70 0.74 9.31
C ASP A 127 -2.74 1.25 8.31
N VAL A 128 -4.02 1.27 8.66
CA VAL A 128 -5.06 1.94 7.84
C VAL A 128 -4.77 3.44 7.69
N ILE A 129 -4.41 4.11 8.78
CA ILE A 129 -4.06 5.54 8.77
C ILE A 129 -2.80 5.77 7.91
N ARG A 130 -1.77 4.90 8.01
CA ARG A 130 -0.56 4.99 7.17
C ARG A 130 -0.94 4.94 5.69
N LEU A 131 -1.74 3.97 5.28
CA LEU A 131 -2.16 3.82 3.89
C LEU A 131 -2.98 5.02 3.39
N CYS A 132 -3.86 5.58 4.20
CA CYS A 132 -4.70 6.71 3.79
C CYS A 132 -3.95 8.06 3.79
N CYS A 133 -3.02 8.25 4.73
CA CYS A 133 -2.40 9.56 4.99
C CYS A 133 -0.98 9.68 4.48
N LEU A 134 -0.21 8.59 4.42
CA LEU A 134 1.22 8.63 4.10
C LEU A 134 1.54 8.26 2.65
N VAL A 135 0.68 7.48 2.00
CA VAL A 135 0.85 7.11 0.59
C VAL A 135 0.69 8.34 -0.30
N PRO A 136 1.70 8.68 -1.13
CA PRO A 136 1.63 9.85 -2.01
C PRO A 136 0.59 9.65 -3.13
N PRO A 137 -0.18 10.69 -3.48
CA PRO A 137 -1.12 10.65 -4.60
C PRO A 137 -0.36 10.74 -5.92
N MET A 138 0.14 9.61 -6.42
CA MET A 138 0.81 9.56 -7.72
C MET A 138 -0.21 9.57 -8.86
N VAL A 139 -0.02 10.47 -9.82
CA VAL A 139 -0.86 10.59 -11.02
C VAL A 139 -0.11 10.03 -12.24
N VAL A 140 -0.85 9.47 -13.21
CA VAL A 140 -0.25 9.08 -14.50
C VAL A 140 0.14 10.35 -15.25
N GLY A 141 1.43 10.53 -15.54
CA GLY A 141 1.90 11.75 -16.19
C GLY A 141 1.30 11.91 -17.58
N SER A 142 0.52 12.98 -17.80
CA SER A 142 0.36 13.57 -19.12
C SER A 142 1.61 14.39 -19.42
N SER A 143 2.49 13.88 -20.29
CA SER A 143 3.58 14.56 -21.01
C SER A 143 3.76 16.07 -20.75
N ARG A 144 4.19 16.47 -19.55
CA ARG A 144 4.57 17.85 -19.23
C ARG A 144 5.99 17.82 -18.69
N LYS A 145 6.86 18.58 -19.35
CA LYS A 145 8.27 18.81 -19.02
C LYS A 145 8.47 18.86 -17.51
N ARG A 146 9.05 17.80 -16.94
CA ARG A 146 9.34 17.70 -15.51
C ARG A 146 10.46 18.68 -15.14
N ASN A 147 10.30 19.38 -14.02
CA ASN A 147 11.40 20.04 -13.33
C ASN A 147 12.14 18.96 -12.51
N PRO A 148 13.45 18.72 -12.74
CA PRO A 148 14.24 17.68 -12.06
C PRO A 148 14.60 18.01 -10.59
N LYS A 149 13.82 18.87 -9.94
CA LYS A 149 14.03 19.29 -8.54
C LYS A 149 12.83 19.03 -7.63
N LEU A 150 11.73 18.53 -8.18
CA LEU A 150 10.56 18.13 -7.39
C LEU A 150 10.64 16.64 -7.10
N SER A 151 10.30 16.27 -5.87
CA SER A 151 10.31 14.88 -5.42
C SER A 151 9.39 14.03 -6.33
N PRO A 152 9.70 12.75 -6.57
CA PRO A 152 8.90 11.82 -7.41
C PRO A 152 7.43 11.63 -6.97
N CYS A 153 7.02 12.28 -5.89
CA CYS A 153 5.73 12.21 -5.22
C CYS A 153 4.70 13.24 -5.73
N ASP A 154 5.09 14.14 -6.64
CA ASP A 154 4.34 15.36 -6.93
C ASP A 154 3.52 15.22 -8.22
N GLY A 155 2.30 14.67 -8.09
CA GLY A 155 1.23 15.20 -8.91
C GLY A 155 0.97 16.62 -8.40
N ASP A 156 1.26 17.66 -9.19
CA ASP A 156 0.82 18.99 -8.79
C ASP A 156 -0.72 19.00 -8.85
N PRO A 157 -1.41 19.33 -7.74
CA PRO A 157 -2.85 19.52 -7.81
C PRO A 157 -3.16 20.59 -8.85
N SER A 158 -4.30 20.48 -9.52
CA SER A 158 -4.85 21.63 -10.22
C SER A 158 -5.06 22.78 -9.22
N ALA A 159 -5.16 24.02 -9.71
CA ALA A 159 -5.25 25.21 -8.85
C ALA A 159 -6.40 25.18 -7.83
N ASP A 160 -7.37 24.27 -8.00
CA ASP A 160 -8.50 23.99 -7.13
C ASP A 160 -8.29 22.80 -6.15
N GLY A 161 -7.07 22.29 -6.00
CA GLY A 161 -6.76 21.21 -5.06
C GLY A 161 -7.21 19.82 -5.51
N LYS A 162 -7.41 19.61 -6.82
CA LYS A 162 -7.86 18.32 -7.37
C LYS A 162 -6.73 17.53 -8.00
N TYR A 163 -6.86 16.22 -7.90
CA TYR A 163 -6.00 15.23 -8.52
C TYR A 163 -6.89 14.31 -9.35
N SER A 164 -6.51 14.03 -10.59
CA SER A 164 -7.17 13.01 -11.42
C SER A 164 -6.23 11.85 -11.70
N ASP A 165 -6.80 10.70 -12.06
CA ASP A 165 -6.04 9.55 -12.54
C ASP A 165 -4.98 9.04 -11.55
N ILE A 166 -5.31 9.07 -10.25
CA ILE A 166 -4.45 8.50 -9.22
C ILE A 166 -4.22 7.01 -9.53
N CYS A 167 -2.94 6.64 -9.71
CA CYS A 167 -2.54 5.33 -10.19
C CYS A 167 -2.11 4.37 -9.06
N VAL A 168 -2.37 4.78 -7.81
CA VAL A 168 -1.91 4.10 -6.60
C VAL A 168 -3.02 3.23 -6.00
N GLY A 169 -2.64 2.02 -5.58
CA GLY A 169 -3.46 1.08 -4.82
C GLY A 169 -2.96 0.94 -3.39
N ARG A 170 -3.87 0.58 -2.47
CA ARG A 170 -3.60 0.50 -1.04
C ARG A 170 -4.19 -0.79 -0.49
N TYR A 171 -3.33 -1.61 0.11
CA TYR A 171 -3.70 -2.91 0.64
C TYR A 171 -3.28 -3.02 2.10
N LEU A 172 -4.16 -3.60 2.90
CA LEU A 172 -3.85 -4.02 4.26
C LEU A 172 -4.00 -5.53 4.32
N LEU A 173 -2.89 -6.21 4.57
CA LEU A 173 -2.87 -7.63 4.87
C LEU A 173 -2.84 -7.82 6.38
N HIS A 174 -3.73 -8.64 6.92
CA HIS A 174 -3.68 -9.00 8.32
C HIS A 174 -3.99 -10.47 8.54
N VAL A 175 -3.20 -11.10 9.40
CA VAL A 175 -3.28 -12.52 9.73
C VAL A 175 -3.40 -12.71 11.22
N TYR A 176 -4.27 -13.65 11.61
CA TYR A 176 -4.53 -14.00 13.00
C TYR A 176 -4.17 -15.46 13.22
N GLU A 177 -3.25 -15.70 14.15
CA GLU A 177 -2.90 -17.02 14.64
C GLU A 177 -3.86 -17.42 15.77
N GLY A 178 -4.87 -18.24 15.43
CA GLY A 178 -5.89 -18.73 16.34
C GLY A 178 -7.08 -17.78 16.54
N SER A 179 -7.69 -17.83 17.72
CA SER A 179 -8.96 -17.13 17.99
C SER A 179 -8.80 -15.60 17.96
N VAL A 180 -9.51 -14.97 17.02
CA VAL A 180 -9.65 -13.51 16.93
C VAL A 180 -10.18 -12.90 18.23
N GLN A 181 -11.06 -13.58 18.96
CA GLN A 181 -11.59 -13.08 20.23
C GLN A 181 -10.49 -12.96 21.30
N THR A 182 -9.51 -13.86 21.29
CA THR A 182 -8.34 -13.79 22.17
C THR A 182 -7.44 -12.62 21.77
N LEU A 183 -7.24 -12.40 20.47
CA LEU A 183 -6.30 -11.40 19.93
C LEU A 183 -6.86 -9.98 19.93
N MET A 184 -8.16 -9.82 19.62
CA MET A 184 -8.83 -8.52 19.44
C MET A 184 -9.84 -8.22 20.56
N GLY A 185 -10.02 -9.16 21.49
CA GLY A 185 -10.96 -9.06 22.60
C GLY A 185 -12.38 -9.53 22.25
N LYS A 186 -13.09 -10.09 23.23
CA LYS A 186 -14.48 -10.59 23.07
C LYS A 186 -15.46 -9.51 22.62
N LYS A 187 -15.26 -8.27 23.08
CA LYS A 187 -16.02 -7.07 22.67
C LYS A 187 -15.14 -6.18 21.78
N ALA A 188 -14.64 -6.76 20.68
CA ALA A 188 -13.83 -6.03 19.73
C ALA A 188 -14.57 -4.77 19.23
N ARG A 189 -13.79 -3.73 18.90
CA ARG A 189 -14.33 -2.48 18.34
C ARG A 189 -15.17 -2.79 17.09
N PRO A 190 -16.35 -2.17 16.91
CA PRO A 190 -17.22 -2.45 15.76
C PRO A 190 -16.51 -2.28 14.42
N TRP A 191 -15.77 -1.18 14.23
CA TRP A 191 -15.00 -0.94 13.01
C TRP A 191 -13.95 -2.04 12.73
N ALA A 192 -13.32 -2.58 13.79
CA ALA A 192 -12.33 -3.63 13.62
C ALA A 192 -12.98 -4.94 13.16
N LYS A 193 -14.24 -5.18 13.53
CA LYS A 193 -15.01 -6.34 13.03
C LYS A 193 -15.28 -6.20 11.53
N GLU A 194 -15.63 -5.01 11.07
CA GLU A 194 -15.86 -4.76 9.64
C GLU A 194 -14.60 -5.05 8.80
N LEU A 195 -13.41 -4.63 9.25
CA LEU A 195 -12.15 -4.92 8.56
C LEU A 195 -11.79 -6.41 8.45
N ARG A 196 -12.42 -7.30 9.24
CA ARG A 196 -12.21 -8.75 9.15
C ARG A 196 -13.36 -9.50 8.47
N SER A 197 -14.48 -8.82 8.22
CA SER A 197 -15.67 -9.46 7.68
C SER A 197 -15.57 -9.56 6.15
N PRO A 198 -15.94 -10.71 5.54
CA PRO A 198 -16.08 -10.80 4.09
C PRO A 198 -17.11 -9.81 3.52
N SER A 199 -18.13 -9.47 4.33
CA SER A 199 -19.18 -8.50 3.98
C SER A 199 -18.87 -7.07 4.44
N GLY A 200 -17.76 -6.88 5.16
CA GLY A 200 -17.33 -5.56 5.59
C GLY A 200 -16.98 -4.70 4.38
N SER A 201 -17.47 -3.47 4.39
CA SER A 201 -17.30 -2.54 3.25
C SER A 201 -16.88 -1.15 3.65
N LYS A 202 -17.06 -0.76 4.92
CA LYS A 202 -16.70 0.57 5.38
C LYS A 202 -16.42 0.65 6.87
N ILE A 203 -15.59 1.61 7.25
CA ILE A 203 -15.39 2.04 8.63
C ILE A 203 -15.38 3.57 8.73
N GLU A 204 -15.74 4.08 9.90
CA GLU A 204 -15.59 5.48 10.28
C GLU A 204 -15.06 5.52 11.71
N VAL A 205 -13.90 6.15 11.91
CA VAL A 205 -13.24 6.22 13.21
C VAL A 205 -12.69 7.61 13.42
N LYS A 206 -12.99 8.21 14.57
CA LYS A 206 -12.28 9.38 15.11
C LYS A 206 -11.51 8.91 16.35
N ILE A 207 -10.20 9.20 16.40
CA ILE A 207 -9.33 8.65 17.45
C ILE A 207 -9.80 9.09 18.85
N GLY A 208 -10.11 10.37 19.01
CA GLY A 208 -10.51 10.97 20.29
C GLY A 208 -11.84 10.44 20.85
N ASP A 209 -12.69 9.86 20.00
CA ASP A 209 -13.99 9.32 20.41
C ASP A 209 -13.88 7.92 21.06
N ASP A 210 -12.71 7.27 20.98
CA ASP A 210 -12.50 5.98 21.63
C ASP A 210 -12.47 6.12 23.16
N LYS A 211 -13.24 5.25 23.83
CA LYS A 211 -13.36 5.25 25.29
C LYS A 211 -12.07 4.83 26.00
N SER A 212 -11.15 4.15 25.32
CA SER A 212 -9.91 3.66 25.91
C SER A 212 -8.77 4.67 25.76
N ASP A 213 -8.32 5.23 26.88
CA ASP A 213 -7.13 6.10 26.88
C ASP A 213 -5.87 5.37 26.39
N THR A 214 -5.74 4.07 26.66
CA THR A 214 -4.65 3.25 26.14
C THR A 214 -4.65 3.22 24.61
N PHE A 215 -5.82 3.11 23.99
CA PHE A 215 -5.96 3.14 22.52
C PHE A 215 -5.54 4.49 21.94
N LYS A 216 -6.08 5.57 22.51
CA LYS A 216 -5.77 6.95 22.09
C LYS A 216 -4.28 7.25 22.22
N LYS A 217 -3.69 6.92 23.36
CA LYS A 217 -2.25 7.09 23.62
C LYS A 217 -1.38 6.24 22.70
N ALA A 218 -1.83 5.03 22.34
CA ALA A 218 -1.10 4.17 21.42
C ALA A 218 -0.97 4.81 20.04
N LEU A 219 -2.06 5.37 19.50
CA LEU A 219 -2.04 6.06 18.19
C LEU A 219 -1.41 7.45 18.22
N SER A 220 -1.54 8.14 19.35
CA SER A 220 -1.07 9.49 19.73
C SER A 220 -2.25 10.39 20.10
N SER A 221 -2.15 11.03 21.27
CA SER A 221 -3.13 12.03 21.72
C SER A 221 -3.17 13.26 20.82
N ASP A 222 -2.06 13.60 20.15
CA ASP A 222 -1.97 14.74 19.21
C ASP A 222 -2.84 14.53 17.96
N LEU A 223 -3.21 13.28 17.69
CA LEU A 223 -4.08 12.89 16.58
C LEU A 223 -5.53 12.66 17.04
N GLY A 224 -5.93 13.15 18.22
CA GLY A 224 -7.29 12.95 18.76
C GLY A 224 -8.41 13.42 17.83
N GLU A 225 -8.19 14.52 17.11
CA GLU A 225 -9.15 15.05 16.14
C GLU A 225 -9.09 14.38 14.76
N LEU A 226 -8.13 13.47 14.53
CA LEU A 226 -8.02 12.74 13.28
C LEU A 226 -9.22 11.82 13.12
N LYS A 227 -9.94 12.02 12.03
CA LYS A 227 -11.07 11.21 11.62
C LYS A 227 -10.79 10.58 10.27
N VAL A 228 -11.05 9.29 10.17
CA VAL A 228 -10.80 8.47 8.99
C VAL A 228 -12.08 7.73 8.63
N LYS A 229 -12.52 7.89 7.39
CA LYS A 229 -13.58 7.10 6.75
C LYS A 229 -12.96 6.32 5.61
N VAL A 230 -13.22 5.02 5.55
CA VAL A 230 -12.64 4.14 4.53
C VAL A 230 -13.73 3.26 3.96
N GLY A 231 -13.85 3.24 2.64
CA GLY A 231 -14.55 2.22 1.87
C GLY A 231 -13.55 1.18 1.36
N PHE A 232 -13.86 -0.10 1.50
CA PHE A 232 -12.93 -1.18 1.17
C PHE A 232 -13.64 -2.46 0.74
N THR A 233 -12.85 -3.34 0.12
CA THR A 233 -13.24 -4.70 -0.24
C THR A 233 -12.35 -5.69 0.49
N ASN A 234 -12.94 -6.67 1.17
CA ASN A 234 -12.20 -7.72 1.87
C ASN A 234 -12.22 -9.04 1.11
N ARG A 235 -11.05 -9.69 1.08
CA ARG A 235 -10.92 -11.13 0.83
C ARG A 235 -10.50 -11.80 2.13
N VAL A 236 -11.25 -12.83 2.52
CA VAL A 236 -11.04 -13.52 3.80
C VAL A 236 -10.86 -14.99 3.50
N ILE A 237 -9.77 -15.56 4.00
CA ILE A 237 -9.52 -16.99 3.93
C ILE A 237 -9.31 -17.48 5.36
N SER A 238 -10.12 -18.46 5.75
CA SER A 238 -9.97 -19.19 7.00
C SER A 238 -9.62 -20.63 6.66
N GLN A 239 -8.57 -21.16 7.28
CA GLN A 239 -8.31 -22.59 7.18
C GLN A 239 -9.42 -23.37 7.91
N LEU A 240 -9.72 -24.57 7.42
CA LEU A 240 -10.57 -25.52 8.14
C LEU A 240 -9.79 -26.01 9.36
N GLU A 241 -10.44 -26.02 10.52
CA GLU A 241 -9.84 -26.54 11.75
C GLU A 241 -9.50 -28.02 11.58
N ALA A 242 -8.21 -28.34 11.58
CA ALA A 242 -7.70 -29.71 11.65
C ALA A 242 -7.04 -29.92 13.01
N ALA A 243 -7.34 -31.04 13.67
CA ALA A 243 -6.81 -31.34 14.99
C ALA A 243 -5.27 -31.30 15.00
N GLY A 244 -4.70 -30.53 15.94
CA GLY A 244 -3.24 -30.41 16.13
C GLY A 244 -2.53 -29.42 15.19
N LYS A 245 -3.24 -28.68 14.33
CA LYS A 245 -2.66 -27.63 13.47
C LYS A 245 -3.04 -26.22 13.95
N THR A 246 -2.11 -25.28 13.80
CA THR A 246 -2.34 -23.86 14.05
C THR A 246 -3.37 -23.33 13.05
N HIS A 247 -4.42 -22.68 13.55
CA HIS A 247 -5.45 -22.06 12.73
C HIS A 247 -5.04 -20.64 12.31
N TYR A 248 -5.21 -20.32 11.03
CA TYR A 248 -4.98 -18.98 10.52
C TYR A 248 -6.26 -18.40 9.89
N LEU A 249 -6.58 -17.17 10.30
CA LEU A 249 -7.48 -16.29 9.56
C LEU A 249 -6.63 -15.27 8.81
N CYS A 250 -6.67 -15.30 7.49
CA CYS A 250 -6.01 -14.33 6.62
C CYS A 250 -7.05 -13.38 6.05
N VAL A 251 -6.74 -12.09 6.04
CA VAL A 251 -7.59 -11.05 5.46
C VAL A 251 -6.75 -10.12 4.61
N LEU A 252 -7.14 -9.94 3.36
CA LEU A 252 -6.62 -8.90 2.48
C LEU A 252 -7.71 -7.86 2.27
N THR A 253 -7.46 -6.65 2.75
CA THR A 253 -8.33 -5.49 2.59
C THR A 253 -7.76 -4.60 1.51
N ARG A 254 -8.51 -4.36 0.43
CA ARG A 254 -8.20 -3.34 -0.56
C ARG A 254 -8.99 -2.07 -0.24
N ILE A 255 -8.30 -0.94 -0.09
CA ILE A 255 -8.96 0.35 0.11
C ILE A 255 -9.43 0.88 -1.25
N ASP A 256 -10.73 1.05 -1.40
CA ASP A 256 -11.36 1.49 -2.65
C ASP A 256 -11.58 3.01 -2.69
N ASN A 257 -11.88 3.61 -1.53
CA ASN A 257 -12.03 5.04 -1.34
C ASN A 257 -11.82 5.42 0.13
N PHE A 258 -11.50 6.69 0.42
CA PHE A 258 -11.38 7.16 1.79
C PHE A 258 -11.52 8.69 1.90
N ALA A 259 -11.75 9.13 3.13
CA ALA A 259 -11.72 10.52 3.53
C ALA A 259 -11.04 10.66 4.90
N VAL A 260 -10.04 11.54 4.99
CA VAL A 260 -9.34 11.87 6.23
C VAL A 260 -9.49 13.35 6.54
N THR A 261 -9.72 13.67 7.81
CA THR A 261 -9.85 15.06 8.28
C THR A 261 -9.12 15.24 9.60
N LEU A 262 -8.37 16.33 9.74
CA LEU A 262 -7.70 16.75 10.97
C LEU A 262 -7.77 18.27 11.09
N GLY A 263 -8.71 18.78 11.89
CA GLY A 263 -8.98 20.22 11.97
C GLY A 263 -9.53 20.77 10.65
N ASP A 264 -8.85 21.76 10.08
CA ASP A 264 -9.14 22.37 8.77
C ASP A 264 -8.54 21.60 7.58
N LEU A 265 -7.70 20.61 7.84
CA LEU A 265 -7.06 19.80 6.81
C LEU A 265 -7.96 18.62 6.44
N SER A 266 -8.19 18.42 5.15
CA SER A 266 -8.80 17.20 4.64
C SER A 266 -8.13 16.70 3.38
N TRP A 267 -8.21 15.38 3.20
CA TRP A 267 -7.82 14.69 1.98
C TRP A 267 -8.82 13.57 1.72
N THR A 268 -9.31 13.49 0.48
CA THR A 268 -10.26 12.47 0.05
C THR A 268 -9.81 11.86 -1.26
N GLU A 269 -10.02 10.57 -1.41
CA GLU A 269 -9.82 9.85 -2.67
C GLU A 269 -11.08 9.01 -2.93
N ASN A 270 -11.70 9.21 -4.09
CA ASN A 270 -12.93 8.52 -4.45
C ASN A 270 -12.67 7.27 -5.32
N GLU A 271 -13.72 6.48 -5.56
CA GLU A 271 -13.65 5.25 -6.37
C GLU A 271 -13.23 5.52 -7.83
N LYS A 272 -13.40 6.76 -8.31
CA LYS A 272 -13.00 7.21 -9.65
C LYS A 272 -11.54 7.65 -9.73
N ARG A 273 -10.75 7.49 -8.66
CA ARG A 273 -9.33 7.90 -8.58
C ARG A 273 -9.14 9.42 -8.60
N GLU A 274 -10.16 10.14 -8.17
CA GLU A 274 -10.07 11.58 -8.02
C GLU A 274 -9.76 11.89 -6.56
N GLY A 275 -8.75 12.73 -6.38
CA GLY A 275 -8.33 13.25 -5.09
C GLY A 275 -8.78 14.68 -4.89
N LEU A 276 -9.15 15.04 -3.66
CA LEU A 276 -9.50 16.41 -3.28
C LEU A 276 -8.94 16.74 -1.90
N GLU A 277 -8.17 17.83 -1.84
CA GLU A 277 -7.69 18.41 -0.58
C GLU A 277 -8.50 19.67 -0.18
N SER A 278 -8.59 19.98 1.12
CA SER A 278 -9.36 21.13 1.59
C SER A 278 -8.81 22.49 1.13
N LYS A 279 -7.49 22.57 0.95
CA LYS A 279 -6.73 23.72 0.44
C LYS A 279 -5.44 23.21 -0.19
N ALA A 280 -4.83 24.00 -1.07
CA ALA A 280 -3.56 23.66 -1.70
C ALA A 280 -2.50 23.25 -0.64
N GLY A 281 -1.96 22.03 -0.75
CA GLY A 281 -0.96 21.50 0.17
C GLY A 281 -1.50 20.91 1.47
N ALA A 282 -2.82 20.87 1.68
CA ALA A 282 -3.40 20.29 2.90
C ALA A 282 -3.08 18.81 3.06
N TRP A 283 -2.96 18.06 1.95
CA TRP A 283 -2.52 16.67 2.03
C TRP A 283 -1.10 16.56 2.61
N ARG A 284 -0.14 17.37 2.15
CA ARG A 284 1.25 17.36 2.67
C ARG A 284 1.31 17.75 4.14
N GLU A 285 0.55 18.77 4.54
CA GLU A 285 0.45 19.16 5.95
C GLU A 285 -0.12 18.02 6.81
N LEU A 286 -1.15 17.33 6.31
CA LEU A 286 -1.75 16.17 6.98
C LEU A 286 -0.76 15.01 7.07
N GLN A 287 -0.06 14.70 5.98
CA GLN A 287 0.99 13.70 5.90
C GLN A 287 2.09 13.98 6.93
N ALA A 288 2.56 15.23 7.03
CA ALA A 288 3.58 15.64 7.99
C ALA A 288 3.12 15.48 9.44
N LYS A 289 1.90 15.92 9.78
CA LYS A 289 1.33 15.75 11.13
C LYS A 289 1.18 14.27 11.50
N VAL A 290 0.64 13.46 10.60
CA VAL A 290 0.47 12.02 10.84
C VAL A 290 1.82 11.32 10.95
N GLY A 291 2.74 11.57 10.01
CA GLY A 291 4.09 10.99 10.00
C GLY A 291 4.90 11.37 11.24
N LYS A 292 4.69 12.57 11.78
CA LYS A 292 5.30 12.99 13.05
C LYS A 292 4.78 12.20 14.23
N HIS A 293 3.46 12.12 14.42
CA HIS A 293 2.88 11.66 15.68
C HIS A 293 2.46 10.19 15.73
N LEU A 294 2.05 9.60 14.59
CA LEU A 294 1.41 8.28 14.57
C LEU A 294 2.32 7.19 15.16
N LEU A 295 1.80 6.48 16.16
CA LEU A 295 2.45 5.36 16.87
C LEU A 295 3.82 5.69 17.53
N PHE A 296 4.26 6.95 17.55
CA PHE A 296 5.62 7.34 17.93
C PHE A 296 5.97 7.02 19.39
N THR A 297 5.08 7.38 20.31
CA THR A 297 5.30 7.26 21.77
C THR A 297 4.99 5.86 22.30
N SER A 298 4.50 4.98 21.42
CA SER A 298 4.08 3.64 21.81
C SER A 298 5.28 2.69 21.84
N LYS A 299 5.25 1.71 22.75
CA LYS A 299 6.09 0.50 22.64
C LYS A 299 5.82 -0.30 21.34
N LEU A 300 4.87 0.16 20.53
CA LEU A 300 4.41 -0.44 19.27
C LEU A 300 5.08 0.21 18.05
N LYS A 301 5.98 1.18 18.25
CA LYS A 301 6.81 1.76 17.18
C LYS A 301 7.55 0.64 16.43
N LYS A 302 7.44 0.60 15.09
CA LYS A 302 8.17 -0.39 14.27
C LYS A 302 9.69 -0.14 14.41
N LYS A 303 10.48 -1.22 14.45
CA LYS A 303 11.95 -1.11 14.42
C LYS A 303 12.37 -0.52 13.06
N GLY A 304 13.42 0.29 13.04
CA GLY A 304 13.94 0.89 11.80
C GLY A 304 13.29 2.22 11.38
N GLU A 305 12.19 2.65 12.01
CA GLU A 305 11.53 3.92 11.66
C GLU A 305 12.40 5.17 11.87
N ASP A 306 13.48 5.09 12.64
CA ASP A 306 14.44 6.20 12.85
C ASP A 306 15.76 6.00 12.07
N MET A 307 15.89 4.90 11.32
CA MET A 307 17.08 4.64 10.52
C MET A 307 17.02 5.48 9.23
N PRO A 308 18.12 6.19 8.89
CA PRO A 308 18.20 6.90 7.62
C PRO A 308 18.04 5.92 6.46
N PRO A 309 17.60 6.40 5.30
CA PRO A 309 17.48 5.55 4.13
C PRO A 309 18.85 5.09 3.64
N THR A 310 18.93 3.89 3.08
CA THR A 310 20.12 3.41 2.37
C THR A 310 20.23 4.07 0.99
N GLY A 311 21.39 3.96 0.33
CA GLY A 311 21.57 4.47 -1.04
C GLY A 311 20.54 3.89 -2.01
N ASP A 312 20.40 2.56 -2.03
CA ASP A 312 19.44 1.83 -2.87
C ASP A 312 17.97 2.26 -2.61
N GLU A 313 17.62 2.60 -1.37
CA GLU A 313 16.27 3.08 -1.03
C GLU A 313 15.98 4.45 -1.67
N LEU A 314 17.00 5.29 -1.81
CA LEU A 314 16.90 6.60 -2.48
C LEU A 314 16.90 6.45 -4.01
N GLU A 315 17.75 5.58 -4.58
CA GLU A 315 17.80 5.30 -6.02
C GLU A 315 16.45 4.76 -6.55
N SER A 316 15.77 3.90 -5.77
CA SER A 316 14.43 3.39 -6.13
C SER A 316 13.32 4.45 -6.21
N LEU A 317 13.58 5.67 -5.73
CA LEU A 317 12.70 6.83 -5.90
C LEU A 317 13.09 7.63 -7.15
N GLU A 318 14.37 7.64 -7.51
CA GLU A 318 14.97 8.36 -8.64
C GLU A 318 14.80 7.60 -9.98
N ASP A 319 14.68 6.26 -9.99
CA ASP A 319 14.42 5.44 -11.20
C ASP A 319 13.08 5.72 -11.92
N ALA A 320 12.30 6.70 -11.45
CA ALA A 320 11.21 7.30 -12.22
C ALA A 320 11.72 8.35 -13.25
N GLU A 321 13.02 8.64 -13.29
CA GLU A 321 13.62 9.75 -14.05
C GLU A 321 14.37 9.35 -15.33
N ASP A 322 14.79 8.09 -15.54
CA ASP A 322 15.83 7.78 -16.54
C ASP A 322 15.45 6.77 -17.65
N ASP A 323 14.16 6.64 -17.99
CA ASP A 323 13.71 5.76 -19.09
C ASP A 323 13.53 6.51 -20.46
N SER A 324 14.19 7.65 -20.69
CA SER A 324 14.14 8.34 -22.00
C SER A 324 15.13 7.84 -23.04
N GLU A 325 16.01 6.88 -22.74
CA GLU A 325 17.08 6.45 -23.66
C GLU A 325 16.89 5.08 -24.32
N ASN A 326 15.74 4.42 -24.14
CA ASN A 326 15.41 3.19 -24.89
C ASN A 326 14.10 3.34 -25.68
N GLU A 327 14.06 4.31 -26.59
CA GLU A 327 13.19 4.15 -27.76
C GLU A 327 13.80 3.04 -28.65
N PRO A 328 13.07 1.96 -28.97
CA PRO A 328 13.51 1.06 -30.02
C PRO A 328 13.56 1.86 -31.33
N GLU A 329 14.71 1.89 -31.99
CA GLU A 329 14.85 2.46 -33.32
C GLU A 329 13.73 1.93 -34.23
N PRO A 330 13.10 2.80 -35.04
CA PRO A 330 12.07 2.34 -35.97
C PRO A 330 12.68 1.30 -36.90
N ALA A 331 12.16 0.09 -36.83
CA ALA A 331 12.52 -0.98 -37.76
C ALA A 331 12.38 -0.43 -39.19
N ASP A 332 13.50 -0.43 -39.91
CA ASP A 332 13.55 -0.11 -41.33
C ASP A 332 12.41 -0.83 -42.05
N GLN A 333 11.60 -0.03 -42.75
CA GLN A 333 10.56 -0.53 -43.62
C GLN A 333 11.19 -1.44 -44.66
N VAL A 334 11.07 -2.75 -44.45
CA VAL A 334 11.34 -3.73 -45.49
C VAL A 334 10.30 -3.49 -46.59
N GLU A 335 10.73 -2.88 -47.68
CA GLU A 335 9.94 -2.73 -48.89
C GLU A 335 9.32 -4.08 -49.28
N ALA A 336 8.00 -4.07 -49.45
CA ALA A 336 7.27 -5.23 -49.95
C ALA A 336 7.79 -5.60 -51.36
N PRO A 337 8.00 -6.88 -51.67
CA PRO A 337 8.42 -7.29 -52.99
C PRO A 337 7.30 -7.00 -54.00
N VAL A 338 7.64 -6.22 -55.02
CA VAL A 338 6.80 -5.95 -56.19
C VAL A 338 6.50 -7.28 -56.92
N PRO A 339 5.23 -7.60 -57.25
CA PRO A 339 4.93 -8.78 -58.05
C PRO A 339 5.41 -8.58 -59.49
N ASN A 340 6.27 -9.49 -59.97
CA ASN A 340 6.74 -9.54 -61.35
C ASN A 340 5.57 -9.67 -62.32
N ALA A 341 5.48 -8.72 -63.25
CA ALA A 341 4.57 -8.77 -64.38
C ALA A 341 4.95 -9.91 -65.33
N GLU A 342 3.93 -10.66 -65.76
CA GLU A 342 4.00 -11.73 -66.75
C GLU A 342 4.53 -11.21 -68.10
N ASN A 343 5.53 -11.89 -68.65
CA ASN A 343 5.91 -11.72 -70.05
C ASN A 343 4.93 -12.50 -70.96
N PRO A 344 4.36 -11.90 -72.01
CA PRO A 344 3.56 -12.64 -72.98
C PRO A 344 4.44 -13.43 -73.97
N PRO A 345 3.91 -14.49 -74.59
CA PRO A 345 4.69 -15.45 -75.37
C PRO A 345 5.07 -14.86 -76.74
N GLN A 346 6.35 -15.02 -77.12
CA GLN A 346 6.78 -14.83 -78.50
C GLN A 346 6.65 -16.14 -79.29
N LYS A 347 6.16 -16.00 -80.53
CA LYS A 347 5.94 -17.07 -81.52
C LYS A 347 7.23 -17.68 -82.03
#